data_AF-A0A7G7KKT1-F1
#
_entry.id   AF-A0A7G7KKT1-F1
#
_cell.length_a   1.000
_cell.length_b   1.000
_cell.length_c   1.000
_cell.angle_alpha   90.00
_cell.angle_beta   90.00
_cell.angle_gamma   90.00
#
_symmetry.space_group_name_H-M   'P 1'
#
loop_
_entity.id
_entity.type
_entity.pdbx_description
1 polymer ?
#
loop_
_entity_poly.entity_id
_entity_poly.type
_entity_poly.pdbx_seq_one_letter_code
_entity_poly.pdbx_strand_id
1 'polypeptide(L)'
;MSFTAVLLSTFTTVFLAELGDKTQLATLLLSAQSGQPWLVFLGAAMALICSSLVGVLVGRWLSQVLPPERLEQMAGLLMVGLGLWLGVQALQSMLQNANN
;
A
#
# COMPACT_ATOMS: atom_id res chain seq x y z
N MET A 1 -1.73 -21.05 -17.26
CA MET A 1 -1.74 -19.62 -17.63
C MET A 1 -0.36 -19.25 -18.15
N SER A 2 -0.26 -18.48 -19.24
CA SER A 2 1.04 -18.01 -19.76
C SER A 2 1.69 -17.07 -18.75
N PHE A 3 3.02 -17.11 -18.59
CA PHE A 3 3.79 -16.21 -17.73
C PHE A 3 3.45 -14.74 -18.01
N THR A 4 3.31 -14.38 -19.29
CA THR A 4 2.93 -13.03 -19.72
C THR A 4 1.55 -12.62 -19.19
N ALA A 5 0.61 -13.56 -19.09
CA ALA A 5 -0.74 -13.27 -18.58
C ALA A 5 -0.72 -12.98 -17.08
N VAL A 6 0.08 -13.72 -16.30
CA VAL A 6 0.25 -13.48 -14.87
C VAL A 6 0.97 -12.15 -14.62
N LEU A 7 2.03 -11.87 -15.39
CA LEU A 7 2.76 -10.61 -15.27
C LEU A 7 1.84 -9.42 -15.56
N LEU A 8 1.08 -9.47 -16.66
CA LEU A 8 0.22 -8.36 -17.06
C LEU A 8 -0.95 -8.16 -16.10
N SER A 9 -1.55 -9.24 -15.59
CA SER A 9 -2.67 -9.15 -14.65
C SER A 9 -2.21 -8.61 -13.29
N THR A 10 -1.16 -9.18 -12.70
CA THR A 10 -0.64 -8.72 -11.42
C THR A 10 -0.13 -7.29 -11.51
N PHE A 11 0.61 -6.95 -12.58
CA PHE A 11 1.05 -5.57 -12.80
C PHE A 11 -0.14 -4.61 -12.88
N THR A 12 -1.13 -4.90 -13.73
CA THR A 12 -2.27 -3.99 -13.93
C THR A 12 -3.09 -3.83 -12.64
N THR A 13 -3.38 -4.93 -11.93
CA THR A 13 -4.16 -4.88 -10.69
C THR A 13 -3.42 -4.10 -9.60
N VAL A 14 -2.13 -4.38 -9.38
CA VAL A 14 -1.35 -3.68 -8.36
C VAL A 14 -1.14 -2.22 -8.76
N PHE A 15 -0.85 -1.95 -10.03
CA PHE A 15 -0.68 -0.59 -10.53
C PHE A 15 -1.96 0.25 -10.32
N LEU A 16 -3.13 -0.28 -10.67
CA LEU A 16 -4.40 0.42 -10.41
C LEU A 16 -4.68 0.58 -8.91
N ALA A 17 -4.35 -0.41 -8.08
CA ALA A 17 -4.58 -0.36 -6.64
C ALA A 17 -3.69 0.69 -5.95
N GLU A 18 -2.46 0.87 -6.43
CA GLU A 18 -1.46 1.76 -5.84
C GLU A 18 -1.42 3.15 -6.50
N LEU A 19 -2.13 3.35 -7.62
CA LEU A 19 -2.14 4.61 -8.36
C LEU A 19 -2.71 5.76 -7.51
N GLY A 20 -1.87 6.77 -7.25
CA GLY A 20 -2.25 7.95 -6.48
C GLY A 20 -2.11 7.80 -4.97
N ASP A 21 -1.42 6.76 -4.49
CA ASP A 21 -1.11 6.66 -3.07
C ASP A 21 -0.19 7.82 -2.60
N LYS A 22 -0.30 8.15 -1.31
CA LYS A 22 0.49 9.19 -0.64
C LYS A 22 1.99 8.96 -0.81
N THR A 23 2.44 7.71 -0.88
CA THR A 23 3.86 7.41 -1.13
C THR A 23 4.32 7.85 -2.52
N GLN A 24 3.46 7.79 -3.55
CA GLN A 24 3.76 8.27 -4.91
C GLN A 24 3.86 9.80 -4.95
N LEU A 25 2.94 10.51 -4.29
CA LEU A 25 3.02 11.97 -4.17
C LEU A 25 4.27 12.40 -3.40
N ALA A 26 4.62 11.68 -2.33
CA ALA A 26 5.84 11.96 -1.56
C ALA A 26 7.10 11.75 -2.40
N THR A 27 7.18 10.69 -3.20
CA THR A 27 8.32 10.46 -4.11
C THR A 27 8.40 11.49 -5.22
N LEU A 28 7.27 11.89 -5.80
CA LEU A 28 7.22 12.95 -6.80
C LEU A 28 7.70 14.29 -6.23
N LEU A 29 7.22 14.67 -5.05
CA LEU A 29 7.65 15.89 -4.37
C LEU A 29 9.13 15.84 -3.98
N LEU A 30 9.61 14.70 -3.48
CA LEU A 30 11.02 14.52 -3.14
C LEU A 30 11.91 14.59 -4.38
N SER A 31 11.48 13.99 -5.49
CA SER A 31 12.17 14.08 -6.79
C SER A 31 12.21 15.52 -7.31
N ALA A 32 11.12 16.27 -7.14
CA ALA A 32 11.04 17.67 -7.56
C ALA A 32 11.95 18.58 -6.69
N GLN A 33 12.05 18.32 -5.38
CA GLN A 33 12.87 19.13 -4.46
C GLN A 33 14.37 18.82 -4.56
N SER A 34 14.74 17.55 -4.70
CA SER A 34 16.14 17.11 -4.67
C SER A 34 16.89 17.37 -5.98
N GLY A 35 16.19 17.57 -7.09
CA GLY A 35 16.78 17.74 -8.42
C GLY A 35 17.54 16.50 -8.93
N GLN A 36 17.45 15.37 -8.22
CA GLN A 36 18.15 14.11 -8.52
C GLN A 36 17.15 12.95 -8.65
N PRO A 37 16.39 12.90 -9.76
CA PRO A 37 15.28 11.94 -9.91
C PRO A 37 15.73 10.48 -9.84
N TRP A 38 16.93 10.16 -10.34
CA TRP A 38 17.46 8.80 -10.32
C TRP A 38 17.76 8.28 -8.91
N LEU A 39 18.27 9.16 -8.04
CA LEU A 39 18.60 8.80 -6.66
C LEU A 39 17.31 8.54 -5.85
N VAL A 40 16.30 9.40 -6.04
CA VAL A 40 14.97 9.23 -5.43
C VAL A 40 14.29 7.96 -5.93
N PHE A 41 14.36 7.69 -7.23
CA PHE A 41 13.84 6.45 -7.80
C PHE A 41 14.49 5.22 -7.14
N LEU A 42 15.82 5.18 -7.05
CA LEU A 42 16.53 4.05 -6.46
C LEU A 42 16.18 3.88 -4.97
N GLY A 43 16.13 4.99 -4.22
CA GLY A 43 15.76 4.98 -2.80
C GLY A 43 14.34 4.49 -2.57
N ALA A 44 13.38 4.94 -3.37
CA ALA A 44 11.98 4.51 -3.29
C ALA A 44 11.80 3.04 -3.70
N ALA A 45 12.50 2.60 -4.77
CA ALA A 45 12.49 1.21 -5.20
C ALA A 45 13.06 0.29 -4.10
N MET A 46 14.19 0.68 -3.48
CA MET A 46 14.76 -0.05 -2.35
C MET A 46 13.80 -0.08 -1.15
N ALA A 47 13.16 1.04 -0.82
CA ALA A 47 12.18 1.10 0.27
C ALA A 47 10.99 0.16 0.00
N LEU A 48 10.47 0.13 -1.23
CA LEU A 48 9.37 -0.76 -1.62
C LEU A 48 9.77 -2.24 -1.52
N ILE A 49 10.96 -2.60 -2.02
CA ILE A 49 11.48 -3.97 -1.95
C ILE A 49 11.65 -4.39 -0.49
N CYS A 50 12.27 -3.56 0.34
CA CYS A 50 12.47 -3.84 1.76
C CYS A 50 11.13 -3.99 2.50
N SER A 51 10.18 -3.08 2.27
CA SER A 51 8.85 -3.13 2.88
C SER A 51 8.10 -4.41 2.48
N SER A 52 8.10 -4.73 1.19
CA SER A 52 7.47 -5.94 0.65
C SER A 52 8.13 -7.21 1.21
N LEU A 53 9.46 -7.23 1.31
CA LEU A 53 10.21 -8.34 1.86
C LEU A 53 9.82 -8.59 3.32
N VAL A 54 9.77 -7.54 4.15
CA VAL A 54 9.31 -7.64 5.54
C VAL A 54 7.87 -8.15 5.59
N GLY A 55 6.98 -7.61 4.77
CA GLY A 55 5.58 -8.06 4.68
C GLY A 55 5.46 -9.55 4.33
N VAL A 56 6.23 -10.03 3.36
CA VAL A 56 6.24 -11.44 2.95
C VAL A 56 6.85 -12.34 4.03
N LEU A 57 7.94 -11.92 4.69
CA LEU A 57 8.53 -12.72 5.78
C LEU A 57 7.54 -12.88 6.93
N VAL A 58 6.93 -11.77 7.38
CA VAL A 58 5.94 -11.78 8.46
C VAL A 58 4.71 -12.58 8.05
N GLY A 59 4.18 -12.36 6.85
CA GLY A 59 3.03 -13.09 6.33
C GLY A 59 3.29 -14.59 6.22
N ARG A 60 4.48 -14.99 5.75
CA ARG A 60 4.88 -16.40 5.67
C ARG A 60 5.01 -17.03 7.05
N TRP A 61 5.65 -16.35 8.00
CA TRP A 61 5.73 -16.82 9.38
C TRP A 61 4.33 -16.99 10.00
N LEU A 62 3.46 -16.00 9.80
CA LEU A 62 2.11 -16.01 10.33
C LEU A 62 1.26 -17.15 9.73
N SER A 63 1.44 -17.45 8.43
CA SER A 63 0.78 -18.57 7.75
C SER A 63 1.20 -19.96 8.24
N GLN A 64 2.34 -20.07 8.93
CA GLN A 64 2.77 -21.34 9.54
C GLN A 64 2.18 -21.54 10.94
N VAL A 65 1.82 -20.45 11.62
CA VAL A 65 1.31 -20.47 13.00
C VAL A 65 -0.21 -20.52 13.04
N LEU A 66 -0.88 -19.87 12.08
CA LEU A 66 -2.34 -19.73 12.05
C LEU A 66 -2.96 -20.46 10.85
N PRO A 67 -4.17 -21.04 11.02
CA PRO A 67 -4.93 -21.57 9.90
C PRO A 67 -5.24 -20.46 8.87
N PRO A 68 -5.19 -20.76 7.56
CA PRO A 68 -5.43 -19.77 6.52
C PRO A 68 -6.80 -19.12 6.62
N GLU A 69 -7.84 -19.85 7.06
CA GLU A 69 -9.19 -19.27 7.19
C GLU A 69 -9.25 -18.17 8.26
N ARG A 70 -8.53 -18.34 9.38
CA ARG A 70 -8.48 -17.31 10.43
C ARG A 70 -7.69 -16.09 9.98
N LEU A 71 -6.62 -16.30 9.24
CA LEU A 71 -5.81 -15.22 8.69
C LEU A 71 -6.62 -14.33 7.75
N GLU A 72 -7.38 -14.94 6.85
CA GLU A 72 -8.24 -14.21 5.92
C GLU A 72 -9.34 -13.43 6.65
N GLN A 73 -10.00 -14.05 7.64
CA GLN A 73 -11.00 -13.37 8.47
C GLN A 73 -10.41 -12.18 9.25
N MET A 74 -9.23 -12.35 9.85
CA MET A 74 -8.55 -11.28 10.58
C MET A 74 -8.15 -10.14 9.66
N ALA A 75 -7.61 -10.44 8.48
CA ALA A 75 -7.24 -9.44 7.48
C ALA A 75 -8.47 -8.65 7.00
N GLY A 76 -9.57 -9.36 6.70
CA GLY A 76 -10.84 -8.72 6.32
C GLY A 76 -11.40 -7.82 7.42
N LEU A 77 -11.41 -8.28 8.68
CA LEU A 77 -11.87 -7.48 9.82
C LEU A 77 -11.01 -6.22 10.01
N LEU A 78 -9.69 -6.36 9.90
CA LEU A 78 -8.75 -5.23 9.95
C LEU A 78 -9.02 -4.23 8.82
N MET A 79 -9.23 -4.72 7.60
CA MET A 79 -9.47 -3.88 6.42
C MET A 79 -10.77 -3.08 6.57
N VAL A 80 -11.85 -3.71 7.03
CA VAL A 80 -13.12 -3.03 7.32
C VAL A 80 -12.96 -2.02 8.45
N GLY A 81 -12.26 -2.40 9.53
CA GLY A 81 -12.01 -1.51 10.66
C GLY A 81 -11.21 -0.26 10.27
N LEU A 82 -10.13 -0.43 9.51
CA LEU A 82 -9.32 0.67 8.99
C LEU A 82 -10.12 1.54 8.02
N GLY A 83 -10.92 0.93 7.15
CA GLY A 83 -11.80 1.66 6.22
C GLY A 83 -12.83 2.53 6.94
N LEU A 84 -13.48 2.00 7.97
CA LEU A 84 -14.42 2.74 8.80
C LEU A 84 -13.73 3.89 9.55
N TRP A 85 -12.56 3.62 10.15
CA TRP A 85 -11.78 4.64 10.84
C TRP A 85 -11.40 5.79 9.90
N LEU A 86 -10.84 5.48 8.74
CA LEU A 86 -10.46 6.47 7.73
C LEU A 86 -11.68 7.25 7.23
N GLY A 87 -12.81 6.58 7.02
CA GLY A 87 -14.07 7.22 6.63
C GLY A 87 -14.58 8.20 7.68
N VAL A 88 -14.56 7.82 8.97
CA VAL A 88 -14.94 8.72 10.07
C VAL A 88 -13.99 9.91 10.17
N GLN A 89 -12.68 9.67 10.06
CA GLN A 89 -11.68 10.73 10.08
C GLN A 89 -11.87 11.72 8.92
N ALA A 90 -12.15 11.21 7.71
CA ALA A 90 -12.47 12.04 6.56
C ALA A 90 -13.74 12.88 6.81
N LEU A 91 -14.80 12.28 7.35
CA LEU A 91 -16.04 12.99 7.66
C LEU A 91 -15.82 14.10 8.71
N GLN A 92 -15.08 13.81 9.77
CA GLN A 92 -14.72 14.80 10.79
C GLN A 92 -13.93 15.96 10.20
N SER A 93 -12.97 15.69 9.32
CA SER A 93 -12.18 16.74 8.67
C SER A 93 -13.04 17.65 7.77
N MET A 94 -14.04 17.09 7.08
CA MET A 94 -14.98 17.86 6.26
C MET A 94 -15.90 18.74 7.11
N LEU A 95 -16.42 18.21 8.23
CA LEU A 95 -17.27 18.96 9.15
C LEU A 95 -16.51 20.10 9.85
N GLN A 96 -15.26 19.88 10.24
CA GLN A 96 -14.42 20.93 10.83
C GLN A 96 -14.07 22.02 9.81
N ASN A 97 -13.79 21.65 8.56
CA ASN A 97 -13.51 22.61 7.50
C ASN A 97 -14.74 23.42 7.07
N ALA A 98 -15.95 22.88 7.24
CA ALA A 98 -17.20 23.61 6.96
C ALA A 98 -17.62 24.57 8.10
N ASN A 99 -17.06 24.39 9.31
CA ASN A 99 -17.36 25.19 10.49
C ASN A 99 -16.28 26.22 10.84
N ASN A 100 -15.24 26.34 10.01
CA ASN A 100 -14.20 27.38 10.04
C ASN A 100 -14.36 28.28 8.81
#